data_AF-A0A535UGE8-F1
#
_entry.id   AF-A0A535UGE8-F1
#
_cell.length_a   1.000
_cell.length_b   1.000
_cell.length_c   1.000
_cell.angle_alpha   90.00
_cell.angle_beta   90.00
_cell.angle_gamma   90.00
#
_symmetry.space_group_name_H-M   'P 1'
#
loop_
_entity.id
_entity.type
_entity.pdbx_description
1 polymer ?
#
loop_
_entity_poly.entity_id
_entity_poly.type
_entity_poly.pdbx_seq_one_letter_code
_entity_poly.pdbx_strand_id
1 'polypeptide(L)'
;MQISRYRRTSSPKAPVMMGFPIILLTTIGSRTGLERTQVLGGFSDGEDAWLVVASKSGAATHPAWFINLAKSPDKIWIEVGNRKLRVVAESLKGQARLDALARVAAVAPRYGEYPKKTDREIPVIRLTPAG
;
A
#
# COMPACT_ATOMS: atom_id res chain seq x y z
N MET A 1 -12.40 -4.73 -5.58
CA MET A 1 -13.23 -4.95 -4.37
C MET A 1 -13.84 -3.62 -3.97
N GLN A 2 -15.13 -3.54 -3.64
CA GLN A 2 -15.71 -2.33 -3.05
C GLN A 2 -15.35 -2.21 -1.56
N ILE A 3 -15.12 -0.99 -1.05
CA ILE A 3 -14.75 -0.73 0.35
C ILE A 3 -15.79 -1.29 1.33
N SER A 4 -17.07 -1.07 1.05
CA SER A 4 -18.16 -1.59 1.88
C SER A 4 -18.16 -3.12 1.98
N ARG A 5 -17.77 -3.80 0.89
CA ARG A 5 -17.61 -5.26 0.88
C ARG A 5 -16.38 -5.72 1.65
N TYR A 6 -15.27 -4.98 1.56
CA TYR A 6 -14.07 -5.24 2.37
C TYR A 6 -14.42 -5.18 3.87
N ARG A 7 -15.08 -4.11 4.31
CA ARG A 7 -15.40 -3.88 5.73
C ARG A 7 -16.41 -4.86 6.35
N ARG A 8 -17.03 -5.73 5.55
CA ARG A 8 -17.87 -6.83 6.07
C ARG A 8 -17.08 -8.07 6.45
N THR A 9 -15.77 -8.13 6.19
CA THR A 9 -14.94 -9.27 6.60
C THR A 9 -14.79 -9.29 8.12
N SER A 10 -15.13 -10.43 8.74
CA SER A 10 -14.94 -10.67 10.17
C SER A 10 -13.59 -11.30 10.52
N SER A 11 -12.83 -11.75 9.52
CA SER A 11 -11.52 -12.40 9.71
C SER A 11 -10.41 -11.36 9.95
N PRO A 12 -9.43 -11.64 10.83
CA PRO A 12 -8.23 -10.80 10.98
C PRO A 12 -7.28 -10.91 9.77
N LYS A 13 -7.46 -11.92 8.91
CA LYS A 13 -6.67 -12.07 7.68
C LYS A 13 -7.18 -11.15 6.59
N ALA A 14 -6.26 -10.50 5.88
CA ALA A 14 -6.59 -9.71 4.70
C ALA A 14 -7.29 -10.60 3.65
N PRO A 15 -8.42 -10.15 3.04
CA PRO A 15 -9.02 -10.86 1.93
C PRO A 15 -8.09 -10.85 0.73
N VAL A 16 -8.17 -11.91 -0.08
CA VAL A 16 -7.38 -12.06 -1.30
C VAL A 16 -8.21 -11.63 -2.50
N MET A 17 -7.59 -10.91 -3.43
CA MET A 17 -8.21 -10.52 -4.70
C MET A 17 -7.15 -10.60 -5.81
N MET A 18 -7.50 -11.22 -6.95
CA MET A 18 -6.57 -11.47 -8.05
C MET A 18 -5.30 -12.24 -7.62
N GLY A 19 -5.41 -13.13 -6.63
CA GLY A 19 -4.31 -13.99 -6.17
C GLY A 19 -3.37 -13.39 -5.12
N PHE A 20 -3.58 -12.16 -4.66
CA PHE A 20 -2.77 -11.54 -3.61
C PHE A 20 -3.61 -10.82 -2.54
N PRO A 21 -3.08 -10.64 -1.31
CA PRO A 21 -3.77 -9.94 -0.23
C PRO A 21 -4.01 -8.47 -0.56
N ILE A 22 -5.19 -7.96 -0.16
CA ILE A 22 -5.55 -6.56 -0.29
C ILE A 22 -5.83 -5.92 1.07
N ILE A 23 -5.53 -4.63 1.18
CA ILE A 23 -5.78 -3.79 2.35
C ILE A 23 -6.52 -2.52 1.94
N LEU A 24 -7.13 -1.85 2.91
CA LEU A 24 -7.55 -0.47 2.72
C LEU A 24 -6.46 0.46 3.25
N LEU A 25 -6.09 1.47 2.48
CA LEU A 25 -5.24 2.56 2.92
C LEU A 25 -6.07 3.83 3.00
N THR A 26 -6.10 4.46 4.17
CA THR A 26 -6.73 5.76 4.41
C THR A 26 -5.65 6.82 4.62
N THR A 27 -5.75 7.90 3.85
CA THR A 27 -4.84 9.06 3.88
C THR A 27 -5.63 10.37 3.92
N ILE A 28 -4.98 11.47 4.27
CA ILE A 28 -5.57 12.82 4.17
C ILE A 28 -5.26 13.42 2.80
N GLY A 29 -6.29 13.81 2.06
CA GLY A 29 -6.14 14.45 0.75
C GLY A 29 -5.36 15.76 0.85
N SER A 30 -4.14 15.79 0.33
CA SER A 30 -3.21 16.94 0.43
C SER A 30 -3.77 18.27 -0.08
N ARG A 31 -4.74 18.24 -1.01
CA ARG A 31 -5.42 19.43 -1.53
C ARG A 31 -6.73 19.75 -0.82
N THR A 32 -7.40 18.74 -0.26
CA THR A 32 -8.79 18.85 0.19
C THR A 32 -8.96 18.76 1.71
N GLY A 33 -7.95 18.28 2.45
CA GLY A 33 -8.06 17.96 3.88
C GLY A 33 -8.97 16.76 4.23
N LEU A 34 -9.77 16.27 3.27
CA LEU A 34 -10.68 15.13 3.46
C LEU A 34 -9.96 13.78 3.50
N GLU A 35 -10.49 12.84 4.28
CA GLU A 35 -10.06 11.44 4.26
C GLU A 35 -10.30 10.78 2.89
N ARG A 36 -9.32 9.99 2.45
CA ARG A 36 -9.34 9.24 1.19
C ARG A 36 -8.94 7.80 1.45
N THR A 37 -9.88 6.87 1.29
CA THR A 37 -9.64 5.43 1.42
C THR A 37 -9.56 4.76 0.06
N GLN A 38 -8.54 3.92 -0.17
CA GLN A 38 -8.36 3.16 -1.40
C GLN A 38 -8.01 1.70 -1.11
N VAL A 39 -8.43 0.80 -1.99
CA VAL A 39 -8.05 -0.62 -1.95
C VAL A 39 -6.72 -0.80 -2.65
N LEU A 40 -5.72 -1.35 -1.97
CA LEU A 40 -4.39 -1.62 -2.50
C LEU A 40 -4.01 -3.09 -2.29
N GLY A 41 -3.05 -3.60 -3.06
CA GLY A 41 -2.33 -4.82 -2.66
C GLY A 41 -1.51 -4.51 -1.40
N GLY A 42 -1.62 -5.35 -0.38
CA GLY A 42 -0.90 -5.20 0.88
C GLY A 42 -0.22 -6.51 1.24
N PHE A 43 1.10 -6.54 1.09
CA PHE A 43 1.94 -7.74 1.23
C PHE A 43 2.62 -7.75 2.59
N SER A 44 2.88 -8.91 3.19
CA SER A 44 3.61 -8.97 4.47
C SER A 44 5.08 -8.56 4.31
N ASP A 45 5.62 -7.84 5.29
CA ASP A 45 7.05 -7.53 5.46
C ASP A 45 7.56 -7.96 6.85
N GLY A 46 7.06 -9.09 7.35
CA GLY A 46 7.22 -9.51 8.75
C GLY A 46 5.86 -9.63 9.45
N GLU A 47 5.90 -9.81 10.77
CA GLU A 47 4.72 -10.11 11.60
C GLU A 47 3.71 -8.95 11.61
N ASP A 48 4.17 -7.73 11.88
CA ASP A 48 3.35 -6.52 11.92
C ASP A 48 3.90 -5.43 10.99
N ALA A 49 4.25 -5.82 9.76
CA ALA A 49 4.64 -4.88 8.73
C ALA A 49 4.06 -5.26 7.38
N TRP A 50 3.72 -4.24 6.58
CA TRP A 50 3.13 -4.42 5.27
C TRP A 50 3.82 -3.60 4.18
N LEU A 51 3.95 -4.16 2.98
CA LEU A 51 4.39 -3.45 1.78
C LEU A 51 3.18 -3.04 0.94
N VAL A 52 3.16 -1.79 0.52
CA VAL A 52 2.30 -1.29 -0.56
C VAL A 52 3.15 -0.66 -1.66
N VAL A 53 2.72 -0.82 -2.91
CA VAL A 53 3.50 -0.36 -4.07
C VAL A 53 2.78 0.77 -4.80
N ALA A 54 3.43 1.92 -4.92
CA ALA A 54 2.92 3.10 -5.64
C ALA A 54 3.09 2.96 -7.17
N SER A 55 2.63 1.83 -7.71
CA SER A 55 2.81 1.48 -9.11
C SER A 55 1.92 2.29 -10.04
N LYS A 56 0.65 2.54 -9.66
CA LYS A 56 -0.38 3.17 -10.51
C LYS A 56 -0.38 2.55 -11.93
N SER A 57 -0.26 1.22 -11.99
CA SER A 57 -0.15 0.43 -13.22
C SER A 57 0.98 0.85 -14.17
N GLY A 58 2.04 1.48 -13.67
CA GLY A 58 3.14 1.99 -14.49
C GLY A 58 2.88 3.38 -15.08
N ALA A 59 1.88 4.12 -14.60
CA ALA A 59 1.66 5.48 -15.06
C ALA A 59 2.84 6.41 -14.71
N ALA A 60 3.10 7.40 -15.58
CA ALA A 60 4.19 8.38 -15.43
C ALA A 60 4.10 9.26 -14.17
N THR A 61 2.93 9.32 -13.51
CA THR A 61 2.71 10.09 -12.28
C THR A 61 2.51 9.19 -11.07
N HIS A 62 2.89 9.68 -9.89
CA HIS A 62 2.58 9.00 -8.65
C HIS A 62 1.06 8.96 -8.37
N PRO A 63 0.57 7.95 -7.63
CA PRO A 63 -0.81 7.93 -7.16
C PRO A 63 -1.02 8.98 -6.07
N ALA A 64 -2.23 9.53 -6.00
CA ALA A 64 -2.56 10.60 -5.06
C ALA A 64 -2.32 10.19 -3.59
N TRP A 65 -2.57 8.93 -3.23
CA TRP A 65 -2.31 8.45 -1.86
C TRP A 65 -0.85 8.56 -1.48
N PHE A 66 0.10 8.30 -2.40
CA PHE A 66 1.53 8.39 -2.11
C PHE A 66 1.93 9.84 -1.82
N ILE A 67 1.40 10.78 -2.61
CA ILE A 67 1.58 12.22 -2.37
C ILE A 67 0.99 12.62 -1.01
N ASN A 68 -0.18 12.08 -0.66
CA ASN A 68 -0.84 12.34 0.61
C ASN A 68 0.00 11.83 1.81
N LEU A 69 0.60 10.63 1.73
CA LEU A 69 1.48 10.11 2.77
C LEU A 69 2.63 11.08 3.06
N ALA A 70 3.29 11.57 2.01
CA ALA A 70 4.41 12.51 2.14
C ALA A 70 4.00 13.86 2.75
N LYS A 71 2.74 14.29 2.56
CA LYS A 71 2.23 15.57 3.07
C LYS A 71 1.56 15.47 4.44
N SER A 72 1.18 14.28 4.89
CA SER A 72 0.52 14.06 6.17
C SER A 72 0.96 12.73 6.78
N PRO A 73 2.26 12.60 7.12
CA PRO A 73 2.85 11.34 7.57
C PRO A 73 2.25 10.82 8.89
N ASP A 74 1.66 11.70 9.71
CA ASP A 74 1.12 11.31 11.01
C ASP A 74 -0.34 10.81 10.94
N LYS A 75 -0.99 10.93 9.77
CA LYS A 75 -2.42 10.66 9.59
C LYS A 75 -2.63 9.58 8.53
N ILE A 76 -2.16 8.39 8.85
CA ILE A 76 -2.23 7.22 7.98
C ILE A 76 -2.85 6.05 8.75
N TRP A 77 -3.83 5.41 8.13
CA TRP A 77 -4.43 4.19 8.65
C TRP A 77 -4.49 3.12 7.58
N ILE A 78 -4.37 1.88 8.02
CA ILE A 78 -4.70 0.72 7.20
C ILE A 78 -5.82 -0.09 7.83
N GLU A 79 -6.61 -0.75 6.98
CA GLU A 79 -7.49 -1.84 7.40
C GLU A 79 -6.96 -3.15 6.81
N VAL A 80 -6.66 -4.12 7.70
CA VAL A 80 -6.15 -5.44 7.37
C VAL A 80 -7.12 -6.47 7.94
N GLY A 81 -7.90 -7.09 7.06
CA GLY A 81 -9.03 -7.93 7.49
C GLY A 81 -10.03 -7.10 8.30
N ASN A 82 -10.30 -7.51 9.53
CA ASN A 82 -11.18 -6.81 10.47
C ASN A 82 -10.48 -5.77 11.36
N ARG A 83 -9.15 -5.60 11.23
CA ARG A 83 -8.37 -4.67 12.07
C ARG A 83 -8.20 -3.34 11.37
N LYS A 84 -8.35 -2.23 12.11
CA LYS A 84 -7.94 -0.89 11.67
C LYS A 84 -6.78 -0.41 12.53
N LEU A 85 -5.68 -0.03 11.90
CA LEU A 85 -4.43 0.33 12.57
C LEU A 85 -3.97 1.72 12.11
N ARG A 86 -3.51 2.56 13.05
CA ARG A 86 -2.70 3.73 12.69
C ARG A 86 -1.29 3.24 12.38
N VAL A 87 -0.67 3.78 11.34
CA VAL A 87 0.64 3.31 10.87
C VAL A 87 1.58 4.47 10.57
N VAL A 88 2.88 4.18 10.60
CA VAL A 88 3.94 5.00 10.04
C VAL A 88 4.29 4.44 8.66
N ALA A 89 4.55 5.33 7.69
CA ALA A 89 4.96 4.96 6.34
C ALA A 89 6.43 5.30 6.08
N GLU A 90 7.21 4.28 5.72
CA GLU A 90 8.60 4.42 5.31
C GLU A 90 8.70 4.15 3.80
N SER A 91 9.18 5.12 3.02
CA SER A 91 9.52 4.89 1.62
C SER A 91 10.89 4.23 1.53
N LEU A 92 10.91 2.95 1.19
CA LEU A 92 12.15 2.18 1.03
C LEU A 92 12.96 2.72 -0.15
N LYS A 93 14.29 2.65 -0.03
CA LYS A 93 15.26 3.13 -1.03
C LYS A 93 16.31 2.07 -1.34
N GLY A 94 16.99 2.22 -2.49
CA GLY A 94 18.14 1.38 -2.87
C GLY A 94 17.83 -0.12 -2.79
N GLN A 95 18.76 -0.89 -2.20
CA GLN A 95 18.64 -2.34 -2.11
C GLN A 95 17.39 -2.79 -1.33
N ALA A 96 17.06 -2.14 -0.22
CA ALA A 96 15.88 -2.48 0.58
C ALA A 96 14.57 -2.37 -0.25
N ARG A 97 14.50 -1.38 -1.15
CA ARG A 97 13.38 -1.24 -2.09
C ARG A 97 13.35 -2.37 -3.12
N LEU A 98 14.50 -2.73 -3.69
CA LEU A 98 14.61 -3.80 -4.69
C LEU A 98 14.21 -5.15 -4.10
N ASP A 99 14.69 -5.47 -2.90
CA ASP A 99 14.35 -6.71 -2.20
C ASP A 99 12.87 -6.78 -1.86
N ALA A 100 12.30 -5.66 -1.37
CA ALA A 100 10.88 -5.56 -1.10
C ALA A 100 10.03 -5.74 -2.36
N LEU A 101 10.44 -5.12 -3.48
CA LEU A 101 9.76 -5.30 -4.76
C LEU A 101 9.83 -6.74 -5.26
N ALA A 102 10.98 -7.41 -5.08
CA ALA A 102 11.15 -8.82 -5.44
C ALA A 102 10.21 -9.72 -4.61
N ARG A 103 10.10 -9.48 -3.29
CA ARG A 103 9.12 -10.19 -2.42
C ARG A 103 7.69 -9.99 -2.89
N VAL A 104 7.32 -8.75 -3.24
CA VAL A 104 5.98 -8.45 -3.79
C VAL A 104 5.77 -9.16 -5.13
N ALA A 105 6.75 -9.16 -6.02
CA ALA A 105 6.67 -9.78 -7.33
C ALA A 105 6.59 -11.32 -7.25
N ALA A 106 7.20 -11.94 -6.24
CA ALA A 106 7.08 -13.38 -5.99
C ALA A 106 5.63 -13.79 -5.69
N VAL A 107 4.85 -12.93 -5.03
CA VAL A 107 3.41 -13.16 -4.75
C VAL A 107 2.52 -12.67 -5.89
N ALA A 108 2.86 -11.54 -6.50
CA ALA A 108 2.09 -10.89 -7.55
C ALA A 108 3.00 -10.44 -8.70
N PRO A 109 3.30 -11.33 -9.67
CA PRO A 109 4.31 -11.11 -10.72
C PRO A 109 4.14 -9.80 -11.50
N ARG A 110 2.90 -9.35 -11.68
CA ARG A 110 2.57 -8.09 -12.36
C ARG A 110 3.29 -6.86 -11.78
N TYR A 111 3.66 -6.86 -10.50
CA TYR A 111 4.38 -5.74 -9.89
C TYR A 111 5.83 -5.64 -10.37
N GLY A 112 6.45 -6.74 -10.81
CA GLY A 112 7.76 -6.74 -11.45
C GLY A 112 7.76 -6.15 -12.86
N GLU A 113 6.58 -6.09 -13.50
CA GLU A 113 6.43 -5.54 -14.85
C GLU A 113 6.23 -4.02 -14.87
N TYR A 114 5.69 -3.42 -13.80
CA TYR A 114 5.41 -1.98 -13.79
C TYR A 114 6.65 -1.08 -13.90
N PRO A 115 7.82 -1.40 -13.30
CA PRO A 115 9.03 -0.60 -13.49
C PRO A 115 9.47 -0.51 -14.95
N LYS A 116 9.14 -1.50 -15.79
CA LYS A 116 9.47 -1.50 -17.22
C LYS A 116 8.57 -0.56 -18.05
N LYS A 117 7.52 0.01 -17.44
CA LYS A 117 6.51 0.84 -18.12
C LYS A 117 6.69 2.34 -17.86
N THR A 118 7.68 2.75 -17.07
CA THR A 118 7.87 4.15 -16.69
C THR A 118 9.31 4.42 -16.27
N ASP A 119 9.78 5.65 -16.52
CA ASP A 119 11.13 6.07 -16.14
C ASP A 119 11.28 6.48 -14.67
N ARG A 120 10.14 6.67 -13.96
CA ARG A 120 10.20 7.00 -12.54
C ARG A 120 10.50 5.75 -11.72
N GLU A 121 11.24 5.92 -10.63
CA GLU A 121 11.28 4.90 -9.61
C GLU A 121 9.87 4.67 -9.04
N ILE A 122 9.42 3.41 -9.00
CA ILE A 122 8.14 3.04 -8.38
C ILE A 122 8.34 2.88 -6.87
N PRO A 123 7.79 3.76 -6.02
CA PRO A 123 8.00 3.66 -4.58
C PRO A 123 7.40 2.37 -4.01
N VAL A 124 8.15 1.72 -3.12
CA VAL A 124 7.67 0.63 -2.28
C VAL A 124 7.66 1.15 -0.85
N ILE A 125 6.50 1.12 -0.22
CA ILE A 125 6.26 1.73 1.08
C ILE A 125 6.07 0.62 2.10
N ARG A 126 6.89 0.62 3.13
CA ARG A 126 6.68 -0.18 4.34
C ARG A 126 5.74 0.57 5.28
N LEU A 127 4.75 -0.13 5.79
CA LEU A 127 3.79 0.33 6.78
C LEU A 127 3.97 -0.48 8.05
N THR A 128 4.21 0.18 9.17
CA THR A 128 4.32 -0.43 10.50
C THR A 128 3.34 0.24 11.46
N PRO A 129 2.77 -0.47 12.46
CA PRO A 129 1.93 0.15 13.48
C PRO A 129 2.62 1.37 14.11
N ALA A 130 1.86 2.44 14.29
CA ALA A 130 2.28 3.55 15.14
C ALA A 130 2.20 3.09 16.60
N GLY A 131 3.25 3.37 17.38
CA GLY A 131 3.26 3.16 18.83
C GLY A 131 2.31 4.09 19.57
#